data_AF-A0A537MGE9-F1
#
_entry.id   AF-A0A537MGE9-F1
#
_cell.length_a   1.000
_cell.length_b   1.000
_cell.length_c   1.000
_cell.angle_alpha   90.00
_cell.angle_beta   90.00
_cell.angle_gamma   90.00
#
_symmetry.space_group_name_H-M   'P 1'
#
loop_
_entity.id
_entity.type
_entity.pdbx_description
1 polymer ?
#
loop_
_entity_poly.entity_id
_entity_poly.type
_entity_poly.pdbx_seq_one_letter_code
_entity_poly.pdbx_strand_id
1 'polypeptide(L)'
;MPDSDYGTPFAEDSNDPIDDWSRAVFEACRSWPLAGSGRWFRVEEGWLRLRIEEADGEPLEPLFAIDVDLPDGHILLDFGSWATPIHPLHGPLAETAPQSVATARSVVEGWLRGATRIVVYSDESGPRGHRLIEGGDLPDALEPAPIGSDEFAKAVVKAPRRSDWRYFHHYGNGIWIEQAAGEEGI
;
A
#
# COMPACT_ATOMS: atom_id res chain seq x y z
N MET A 1 -6.85 -14.36 8.85
CA MET A 1 -7.40 -13.51 9.93
C MET A 1 -8.67 -12.86 9.40
N PRO A 2 -9.74 -12.72 10.19
CA PRO A 2 -10.93 -12.03 9.71
C PRO A 2 -10.55 -10.57 9.42
N ASP A 3 -10.99 -10.06 8.27
CA ASP A 3 -11.01 -8.64 7.92
C ASP A 3 -11.68 -7.91 9.09
N SER A 4 -10.89 -7.36 9.98
CA SER A 4 -11.44 -6.51 11.01
C SER A 4 -11.83 -5.21 10.32
N ASP A 5 -13.13 -5.04 10.09
CA ASP A 5 -13.84 -3.81 9.77
C ASP A 5 -13.54 -2.74 10.85
N TYR A 6 -12.28 -2.32 10.97
CA TYR A 6 -11.83 -1.34 11.95
C TYR A 6 -12.27 0.04 11.45
N GLY A 7 -13.50 0.40 11.82
CA GLY A 7 -14.04 1.74 11.66
C GLY A 7 -15.53 1.76 11.33
N THR A 8 -16.19 2.85 11.73
CA THR A 8 -17.57 3.16 11.35
C THR A 8 -17.57 3.83 9.99
N PRO A 9 -18.44 3.46 9.04
CA PRO A 9 -18.54 4.16 7.76
C PRO A 9 -18.67 5.69 7.95
N PHE A 10 -17.88 6.45 7.19
CA PHE A 10 -17.85 7.91 7.22
C PHE A 10 -18.28 8.47 5.86
N ALA A 11 -19.08 9.53 5.90
CA ALA A 11 -19.57 10.22 4.72
C ALA A 11 -19.56 11.74 4.96
N GLU A 12 -19.70 12.53 3.88
CA GLU A 12 -19.67 14.00 3.95
C GLU A 12 -20.73 14.58 4.90
N ASP A 13 -21.87 13.90 5.06
CA ASP A 13 -22.97 14.28 5.95
C ASP A 13 -22.84 13.71 7.37
N SER A 14 -21.75 13.01 7.68
CA SER A 14 -21.50 12.53 9.04
C SER A 14 -21.26 13.69 10.00
N ASN A 15 -21.91 13.63 11.17
CA ASN A 15 -21.69 14.55 12.27
C ASN A 15 -20.64 14.03 13.28
N ASP A 16 -20.02 12.88 13.00
CA ASP A 16 -19.04 12.30 13.90
C ASP A 16 -17.77 13.15 13.92
N PRO A 17 -17.18 13.40 15.10
CA PRO A 17 -15.97 14.20 15.21
C PRO A 17 -14.78 13.45 14.61
N ILE A 18 -14.05 14.15 13.75
CA ILE A 18 -12.77 13.74 13.19
C ILE A 18 -11.73 14.81 13.48
N ASP A 19 -10.45 14.45 13.51
CA ASP A 19 -9.37 15.41 13.70
C ASP A 19 -9.19 16.34 12.48
N ASP A 20 -8.49 17.47 12.69
CA ASP A 20 -8.31 18.51 11.67
C ASP A 20 -7.47 18.03 10.47
N TRP A 21 -6.52 17.10 10.69
CA TRP A 21 -5.69 16.53 9.63
C TRP A 21 -6.51 15.58 8.75
N SER A 22 -7.25 14.66 9.36
CA SER A 22 -8.22 13.78 8.69
C SER A 22 -9.22 14.56 7.85
N ARG A 23 -9.75 15.67 8.40
CA ARG A 23 -10.65 16.55 7.65
C ARG A 23 -9.97 17.16 6.42
N ALA A 24 -8.77 17.72 6.59
CA ALA A 24 -8.04 18.35 5.50
C ALA A 24 -7.67 17.34 4.39
N VAL A 25 -7.26 16.12 4.75
CA VAL A 25 -6.98 15.04 3.80
C VAL A 25 -8.24 14.58 3.06
N PHE A 26 -9.35 14.39 3.78
CA PHE A 26 -10.64 14.05 3.18
C PHE A 26 -11.09 15.10 2.15
N GLU A 27 -10.99 16.38 2.50
CA GLU A 27 -11.30 17.49 1.58
C GLU A 27 -10.37 17.53 0.36
N ALA A 28 -9.07 17.33 0.56
CA ALA A 28 -8.10 17.30 -0.53
C ALA A 28 -8.32 16.13 -1.50
N CYS A 29 -8.79 14.98 -1.00
CA CYS A 29 -9.13 13.81 -1.80
C CYS A 29 -10.37 13.99 -2.69
N ARG A 30 -11.21 15.02 -2.48
CA ARG A 30 -12.44 15.23 -3.29
C ARG A 30 -12.19 15.36 -4.79
N SER A 31 -11.01 15.86 -5.17
CA SER A 31 -10.62 16.03 -6.57
C SER A 31 -10.01 14.77 -7.19
N TRP A 32 -9.85 13.69 -6.42
CA TRP A 32 -9.23 12.45 -6.84
C TRP A 32 -10.30 11.39 -7.12
N PRO A 33 -10.57 11.04 -8.41
CA PRO A 33 -11.66 10.15 -8.76
C PRO A 33 -11.61 8.78 -8.08
N LEU A 34 -10.42 8.20 -7.94
CA LEU A 34 -10.22 6.90 -7.31
C LEU A 34 -10.60 6.95 -5.81
N ALA A 35 -10.26 8.05 -5.12
CA ALA A 35 -10.67 8.23 -3.72
C ALA A 35 -12.18 8.43 -3.58
N GLY A 36 -12.83 8.99 -4.60
CA GLY A 36 -14.28 9.13 -4.66
C GLY A 36 -15.03 7.80 -4.86
N SER A 37 -14.40 6.80 -5.49
CA SER A 37 -14.96 5.44 -5.60
C SER A 37 -14.66 4.57 -4.38
N GLY A 38 -13.78 5.01 -3.48
CA GLY A 38 -13.45 4.31 -2.26
C GLY A 38 -14.49 4.49 -1.14
N ARG A 39 -14.33 3.71 -0.08
CA ARG A 39 -15.17 3.75 1.12
C ARG A 39 -14.38 4.35 2.27
N TRP A 40 -14.92 5.41 2.88
CA TRP A 40 -14.32 6.05 4.03
C TRP A 40 -14.85 5.45 5.33
N PHE A 41 -13.96 5.30 6.30
CA PHE A 41 -14.26 4.79 7.64
C PHE A 41 -13.62 5.73 8.66
N ARG A 42 -14.37 6.04 9.70
CA ARG A 42 -13.88 6.68 10.92
C ARG A 42 -13.41 5.60 11.87
N VAL A 43 -12.16 5.65 12.28
CA VAL A 43 -11.57 4.67 13.19
C VAL A 43 -11.57 5.25 14.62
N GLU A 44 -11.12 4.45 15.59
CA GLU A 44 -10.92 4.88 16.98
C GLU A 44 -10.08 6.17 17.03
N GLU A 45 -10.28 7.01 18.05
CA GLU A 45 -9.58 8.30 18.20
C GLU A 45 -9.94 9.40 17.17
N GLY A 46 -10.74 9.08 16.13
CA GLY A 46 -11.35 10.07 15.24
C GLY A 46 -10.62 10.27 13.91
N TRP A 47 -9.61 9.47 13.60
CA TRP A 47 -8.97 9.52 12.29
C TRP A 47 -9.77 8.82 11.20
N LEU A 48 -9.47 9.16 9.95
CA LEU A 48 -10.10 8.60 8.77
C LEU A 48 -9.23 7.55 8.07
N ARG A 49 -9.90 6.51 7.56
CA ARG A 49 -9.37 5.47 6.70
C ARG A 49 -10.13 5.46 5.38
N LEU A 50 -9.42 5.60 4.26
CA LEU A 50 -9.99 5.37 2.93
C LEU A 50 -9.65 3.96 2.45
N ARG A 51 -10.65 3.14 2.13
CA ARG A 51 -10.49 1.81 1.51
C ARG A 51 -10.86 1.85 0.04
N ILE A 52 -9.94 1.48 -0.85
CA ILE A 52 -10.21 1.31 -2.29
C ILE A 52 -10.00 -0.16 -2.64
N GLU A 53 -11.04 -0.81 -3.15
CA GLU A 53 -11.03 -2.26 -3.41
C GLU A 53 -11.06 -2.60 -4.89
N GLU A 54 -11.32 -1.61 -5.73
CA GLU A 54 -11.47 -1.78 -7.17
C GLU A 54 -10.90 -0.57 -7.89
N ALA A 55 -10.24 -0.81 -9.03
CA ALA A 55 -9.87 0.22 -9.99
C ALA A 55 -10.17 -0.29 -11.40
N ASP A 56 -10.85 0.52 -12.21
CA ASP A 56 -11.23 0.18 -13.59
C ASP A 56 -11.99 -1.16 -13.74
N GLY A 57 -12.85 -1.52 -12.77
CA GLY A 57 -13.61 -2.77 -12.79
C GLY A 57 -12.84 -3.99 -12.28
N GLU A 58 -11.59 -3.83 -11.88
CA GLU A 58 -10.71 -4.91 -11.43
C GLU A 58 -10.50 -4.84 -9.93
N PRO A 59 -10.67 -5.97 -9.20
CA PRO A 59 -10.41 -5.99 -7.76
C PRO A 59 -8.92 -5.77 -7.49
N LEU A 60 -8.64 -4.83 -6.59
CA LEU A 60 -7.32 -4.62 -6.01
C LEU A 60 -7.13 -5.58 -4.83
N GLU A 61 -5.88 -5.83 -4.43
CA GLU A 61 -5.63 -6.48 -3.15
C GLU A 61 -6.30 -5.65 -2.03
N PRO A 62 -7.02 -6.28 -1.08
CA PRO A 62 -7.61 -5.57 0.05
C PRO A 62 -6.50 -4.86 0.81
N LEU A 63 -6.80 -3.64 1.25
CA LEU A 63 -5.90 -2.67 1.88
C LEU A 63 -5.17 -1.80 0.86
N PHE A 64 -5.91 -1.07 0.02
CA PHE A 64 -5.55 0.34 -0.15
C PHE A 64 -6.14 1.08 1.03
N ALA A 65 -5.37 1.29 2.11
CA ALA A 65 -5.78 2.11 3.24
C ALA A 65 -4.95 3.40 3.23
N ILE A 66 -5.61 4.56 3.16
CA ILE A 66 -5.00 5.82 3.61
C ILE A 66 -5.32 5.90 5.10
N ASP A 67 -4.41 5.45 5.96
CA ASP A 67 -4.56 5.67 7.40
C ASP A 67 -4.07 7.08 7.71
N VAL A 68 -5.01 7.92 8.18
CA VAL A 68 -4.79 9.34 8.42
C VAL A 68 -4.65 9.59 9.91
N ASP A 69 -3.58 9.09 10.53
CA ASP A 69 -2.91 9.62 11.75
C ASP A 69 -2.24 8.50 12.56
N LEU A 70 -0.95 8.28 12.28
CA LEU A 70 0.00 7.87 13.33
C LEU A 70 0.52 9.17 13.96
N PRO A 71 0.86 9.22 15.27
CA PRO A 71 1.07 10.40 16.14
C PRO A 71 1.79 11.66 15.62
N ASP A 72 2.38 11.59 14.44
CA ASP A 72 3.15 12.60 13.74
C ASP A 72 2.42 13.16 12.47
N GLY A 73 1.15 12.82 12.24
CA GLY A 73 0.30 13.42 11.17
C GLY A 73 0.59 12.89 9.76
N HIS A 74 0.97 11.62 9.64
CA HIS A 74 1.32 11.00 8.35
C HIS A 74 0.10 10.49 7.60
N ILE A 75 0.20 10.43 6.27
CA ILE A 75 -0.62 9.51 5.48
C ILE A 75 0.14 8.20 5.39
N LEU A 76 -0.40 7.10 5.92
CA LEU A 76 0.13 5.78 5.64
C LEU A 76 -0.62 5.20 4.44
N LEU A 77 0.10 4.88 3.37
CA LEU A 77 -0.46 4.10 2.28
C LEU A 77 -0.17 2.63 2.54
N ASP A 78 -1.20 1.87 2.89
CA ASP A 78 -1.14 0.41 2.94
C ASP A 78 -1.48 -0.17 1.56
N PHE A 79 -0.80 -1.26 1.19
CA PHE A 79 -1.01 -2.11 0.02
C PHE A 79 -1.05 -3.60 0.46
N GLY A 80 -1.49 -3.87 1.68
CA GLY A 80 -1.68 -5.17 2.31
C GLY A 80 -0.41 -5.81 2.89
N SER A 81 0.64 -5.92 2.08
CA SER A 81 1.94 -6.49 2.51
C SER A 81 3.05 -5.45 2.60
N TRP A 82 2.71 -4.20 2.28
CA TRP A 82 3.62 -3.09 2.20
C TRP A 82 2.86 -1.86 2.63
N ALA A 83 3.45 -1.10 3.54
CA ALA A 83 2.94 0.20 3.91
C ALA A 83 4.06 1.23 3.79
N THR A 84 3.75 2.41 3.27
CA THR A 84 4.70 3.53 3.20
C THR A 84 4.11 4.80 3.80
N PRO A 85 4.84 5.46 4.72
CA PRO A 85 4.40 6.75 5.24
C PRO A 85 4.74 7.85 4.24
N ILE A 86 3.79 8.75 4.03
CA ILE A 86 3.98 10.06 3.40
C ILE A 86 4.06 11.07 4.52
N HIS A 87 5.26 11.65 4.65
CA HIS A 87 5.54 12.67 5.65
C HIS A 87 5.05 14.02 5.16
N PRO A 88 4.11 14.69 5.87
CA PRO A 88 3.73 16.04 5.49
C PRO A 88 4.93 16.97 5.62
N LEU A 89 5.00 17.96 4.74
CA LEU A 89 5.92 19.07 4.93
C LEU A 89 5.51 19.87 6.17
N HIS A 90 6.46 20.55 6.81
CA HIS A 90 6.13 21.51 7.85
C HIS A 90 5.40 22.70 7.24
N GLY A 91 4.21 23.03 7.75
CA GLY A 91 3.44 24.17 7.26
C GLY A 91 1.97 24.13 7.64
N PRO A 92 1.17 25.10 7.16
CA PRO A 92 -0.28 25.15 7.38
C PRO A 92 -1.00 23.96 6.72
N LEU A 93 -2.03 23.43 7.39
CA LEU A 93 -2.85 22.31 6.90
C LEU A 93 -3.39 22.51 5.47
N ALA A 94 -3.79 23.73 5.13
CA ALA A 94 -4.32 24.09 3.82
C ALA A 94 -3.32 23.90 2.67
N GLU A 95 -2.02 23.87 2.97
CA GLU A 95 -0.96 23.64 1.99
C GLU A 95 -0.42 22.20 2.08
N THR A 96 -0.24 21.69 3.30
CA THR A 96 0.41 20.40 3.55
C THR A 96 -0.49 19.22 3.18
N ALA A 97 -1.80 19.27 3.50
CA ALA A 97 -2.71 18.17 3.17
C ALA A 97 -2.86 17.94 1.65
N PRO A 98 -3.10 18.98 0.82
CA PRO A 98 -3.14 18.80 -0.64
C PRO A 98 -1.84 18.24 -1.23
N GLN A 99 -0.68 18.64 -0.70
CA GLN A 99 0.62 18.13 -1.16
C GLN A 99 0.86 16.67 -0.77
N SER A 100 0.50 16.28 0.46
CA SER A 100 0.55 14.90 0.90
C SER A 100 -0.40 14.02 0.07
N VAL A 101 -1.61 14.51 -0.22
CA VAL A 101 -2.57 13.82 -1.10
C VAL A 101 -2.05 13.74 -2.54
N ALA A 102 -1.39 14.78 -3.06
CA ALA A 102 -0.79 14.73 -4.40
C ALA A 102 0.33 13.68 -4.48
N THR A 103 1.16 13.59 -3.44
CA THR A 103 2.19 12.55 -3.31
C THR A 103 1.57 11.17 -3.24
N ALA A 104 0.52 11.01 -2.41
CA ALA A 104 -0.21 9.76 -2.27
C ALA A 104 -0.79 9.30 -3.60
N ARG A 105 -1.49 10.20 -4.28
CA ARG A 105 -2.03 9.98 -5.61
C ARG A 105 -0.95 9.54 -6.61
N SER A 106 0.21 10.19 -6.60
CA SER A 106 1.32 9.84 -7.50
C SER A 106 1.81 8.41 -7.27
N VAL A 107 1.99 8.00 -6.01
CA VAL A 107 2.44 6.65 -5.64
C VAL A 107 1.40 5.60 -6.07
N VAL A 108 0.13 5.86 -5.77
CA VAL A 108 -0.97 4.93 -6.02
C VAL A 108 -1.23 4.76 -7.50
N GLU A 109 -1.34 5.85 -8.25
CA GLU A 109 -1.51 5.77 -9.69
C GLU A 109 -0.25 5.22 -10.38
N GLY A 110 0.94 5.46 -9.84
CA GLY A 110 2.19 4.85 -10.29
C GLY A 110 2.17 3.34 -10.15
N TRP A 111 1.76 2.85 -8.98
CA TRP A 111 1.56 1.42 -8.73
C TRP A 111 0.50 0.83 -9.67
N LEU A 112 -0.69 1.43 -9.77
CA LEU A 112 -1.78 0.97 -10.65
C LEU A 112 -1.37 0.88 -12.13
N ARG A 113 -0.51 1.78 -12.61
CA ARG A 113 0.04 1.75 -13.97
C ARG A 113 1.23 0.79 -14.13
N GLY A 114 1.66 0.12 -13.06
CA GLY A 114 2.83 -0.75 -13.04
C GLY A 114 4.18 -0.02 -13.12
N ALA A 115 4.18 1.32 -12.96
CA ALA A 115 5.40 2.12 -12.93
C ALA A 115 6.23 1.87 -11.65
N THR A 116 5.55 1.42 -10.59
CA THR A 116 6.14 0.99 -9.33
C THR A 116 5.73 -0.45 -9.06
N ARG A 117 6.70 -1.34 -8.84
CA ARG A 117 6.46 -2.70 -8.33
C ARG A 117 7.03 -2.84 -6.94
N ILE A 118 6.43 -3.71 -6.13
CA ILE A 118 6.84 -3.92 -4.74
C ILE A 118 7.37 -5.33 -4.61
N VAL A 119 8.61 -5.49 -4.18
CA VAL A 119 9.17 -6.78 -3.77
C VAL A 119 8.92 -6.95 -2.29
N VAL A 120 8.27 -8.03 -1.88
CA VAL A 120 8.07 -8.40 -0.48
C VAL A 120 8.87 -9.64 -0.21
N TYR A 121 9.72 -9.59 0.81
CA TYR A 121 10.52 -10.71 1.26
C TYR A 121 9.87 -11.31 2.50
N SER A 122 9.78 -12.64 2.56
CA SER A 122 9.20 -13.39 3.68
C SER A 122 9.99 -14.66 3.95
N ASP A 123 9.99 -15.12 5.18
CA ASP A 123 10.44 -16.46 5.58
C ASP A 123 9.29 -17.22 6.27
N GLU A 124 9.59 -18.37 6.88
CA GLU A 124 8.61 -19.19 7.61
C GLU A 124 7.93 -18.46 8.78
N SER A 125 8.56 -17.40 9.31
CA SER A 125 7.97 -16.58 10.38
C SER A 125 7.13 -15.42 9.84
N GLY A 126 7.09 -15.20 8.52
CA GLY A 126 6.28 -14.16 7.87
C GLY A 126 7.10 -13.10 7.13
N PRO A 127 6.50 -11.93 6.83
CA PRO A 127 7.16 -10.84 6.12
C PRO A 127 8.38 -10.30 6.88
N ARG A 128 9.50 -10.13 6.17
CA ARG A 128 10.77 -9.64 6.73
C ARG A 128 11.19 -8.27 6.21
N GLY A 129 10.68 -7.86 5.06
CA GLY A 129 10.98 -6.55 4.50
C GLY A 129 10.42 -6.39 3.10
N HIS A 130 10.62 -5.20 2.54
CA HIS A 130 10.14 -4.86 1.21
C HIS A 130 11.14 -3.96 0.48
N ARG A 131 11.02 -3.89 -0.85
CA ARG A 131 11.77 -2.96 -1.71
C ARG A 131 10.88 -2.47 -2.85
N LEU A 132 11.04 -1.22 -3.23
CA LEU A 132 10.41 -0.66 -4.44
C LEU A 132 11.29 -0.89 -5.66
N ILE A 133 10.68 -1.30 -6.76
CA ILE A 133 11.28 -1.28 -8.10
C ILE A 133 10.59 -0.17 -8.87
N GLU A 134 11.33 0.89 -9.18
CA GLU A 134 10.85 2.04 -9.95
C GLU A 134 11.28 1.92 -11.41
N GLY A 135 10.31 1.88 -12.33
CA GLY A 135 10.56 1.86 -13.77
C GLY A 135 11.11 0.54 -14.33
N GLY A 136 10.78 0.27 -15.60
CA GLY A 136 11.36 -0.82 -16.39
C GLY A 136 10.63 -2.17 -16.31
N ASP A 137 11.13 -3.13 -17.09
CA ASP A 137 10.68 -4.52 -17.05
C ASP A 137 11.06 -5.17 -15.70
N LEU A 138 10.33 -6.22 -15.34
CA LEU A 138 10.67 -7.01 -14.15
C LEU A 138 12.08 -7.57 -14.39
N PRO A 139 13.03 -7.40 -13.47
CA PRO A 139 14.34 -7.97 -13.67
C PRO A 139 14.23 -9.50 -13.70
N ASP A 140 14.94 -10.16 -14.62
CA ASP A 140 14.97 -11.62 -14.75
C ASP A 140 15.46 -12.32 -13.47
N ALA A 141 16.16 -11.59 -12.60
CA ALA A 141 16.57 -12.02 -11.27
C ALA A 141 16.41 -10.87 -10.27
N LEU A 142 15.94 -11.19 -9.06
CA LEU A 142 15.92 -10.22 -7.96
C LEU A 142 17.32 -10.12 -7.33
N GLU A 143 17.72 -8.90 -6.98
CA GLU A 143 18.89 -8.67 -6.14
C GLU A 143 18.71 -9.31 -4.75
N PRO A 144 19.81 -9.67 -4.07
CA PRO A 144 19.78 -10.25 -2.73
C PRO A 144 18.93 -9.40 -1.78
N ALA A 145 18.16 -10.07 -0.92
CA ALA A 145 17.33 -9.37 0.05
C ALA A 145 18.23 -8.50 0.97
N PRO A 146 17.76 -7.31 1.42
CA PRO A 146 18.49 -6.48 2.38
C PRO A 146 18.54 -7.10 3.80
N ILE A 147 18.29 -8.40 3.92
CA ILE A 147 18.05 -9.13 5.16
C ILE A 147 18.98 -10.32 5.13
N GLY A 148 19.93 -10.38 6.07
CA GLY A 148 21.02 -11.36 6.08
C GLY A 148 20.60 -12.78 6.43
N SER A 149 19.56 -13.33 5.80
CA SER A 149 19.10 -14.70 6.03
C SER A 149 19.50 -15.60 4.85
N ASP A 150 20.47 -16.48 5.13
CA ASP A 150 20.91 -17.55 4.22
C ASP A 150 19.91 -18.73 4.12
N GLU A 151 18.78 -18.70 4.84
CA GLU A 151 17.81 -19.80 4.88
C GLU A 151 16.40 -19.38 4.42
N PHE A 152 15.90 -20.10 3.41
CA PHE A 152 14.51 -20.18 2.95
C PHE A 152 13.72 -18.86 2.97
N ALA A 153 14.17 -17.90 2.17
CA ALA A 153 13.42 -16.70 1.88
C ALA A 153 12.59 -16.89 0.59
N LYS A 154 11.30 -16.54 0.66
CA LYS A 154 10.41 -16.36 -0.50
C LYS A 154 10.32 -14.86 -0.80
N ALA A 155 10.30 -14.49 -2.07
CA ALA A 155 10.07 -13.13 -2.50
C ALA A 155 8.89 -13.09 -3.46
N VAL A 156 8.03 -12.09 -3.31
CA VAL A 156 6.91 -11.85 -4.22
C VAL A 156 7.07 -10.46 -4.78
N VAL A 157 7.15 -10.36 -6.10
CA VAL A 157 7.00 -9.07 -6.79
C VAL A 157 5.53 -8.87 -7.07
N LYS A 158 4.95 -7.92 -6.36
CA LYS A 158 3.55 -7.55 -6.47
C LYS A 158 3.34 -6.53 -7.57
N ALA A 159 2.23 -6.73 -8.25
CA ALA A 159 1.63 -5.83 -9.22
C ALA A 159 0.19 -5.52 -8.77
N PRO A 160 -0.48 -4.51 -9.37
CA PRO A 160 -1.87 -4.16 -9.03
C PRO A 160 -2.82 -5.34 -9.05
N ARG A 161 -2.70 -6.19 -10.08
CA ARG A 161 -3.50 -7.40 -10.23
C ARG A 161 -2.74 -8.57 -9.63
N ARG A 162 -3.43 -9.36 -8.82
CA ARG A 162 -2.87 -10.58 -8.23
C ARG A 162 -2.41 -11.59 -9.29
N SER A 163 -3.08 -11.64 -10.44
CA SER A 163 -2.68 -12.48 -11.59
C SER A 163 -1.29 -12.16 -12.12
N ASP A 164 -0.80 -10.94 -11.89
CA ASP A 164 0.44 -10.44 -12.44
C ASP A 164 1.60 -10.56 -11.44
N TRP A 165 1.35 -11.19 -10.29
CA TRP A 165 2.36 -11.41 -9.26
C TRP A 165 3.36 -12.47 -9.69
N ARG A 166 4.61 -12.25 -9.27
CA ARG A 166 5.75 -13.07 -9.63
C ARG A 166 6.41 -13.57 -8.35
N TYR A 167 6.54 -14.88 -8.24
CA TYR A 167 7.05 -15.53 -7.04
C TYR A 167 8.47 -16.00 -7.27
N PHE A 168 9.34 -15.81 -6.28
CA PHE A 168 10.74 -16.13 -6.35
C PHE A 168 11.18 -16.91 -5.11
N HIS A 169 12.08 -17.86 -5.31
CA HIS A 169 12.71 -18.60 -4.21
C HIS A 169 14.19 -18.31 -4.13
N HIS A 170 14.69 -18.20 -2.91
CA HIS A 170 16.10 -18.08 -2.63
C HIS A 170 16.81 -19.44 -2.78
N TYR A 171 17.82 -19.49 -3.64
CA TYR A 171 18.79 -20.57 -3.68
C TYR A 171 20.05 -20.12 -2.94
N GLY A 172 20.68 -21.03 -2.17
CA GLY A 172 21.77 -20.79 -1.20
C GLY A 172 23.09 -20.19 -1.72
N ASN A 173 23.03 -19.42 -2.79
CA ASN A 173 24.08 -18.58 -3.36
C ASN A 173 23.63 -17.11 -3.57
N GLY A 174 22.52 -16.68 -2.97
CA GLY A 174 22.00 -15.31 -3.11
C GLY A 174 21.15 -15.08 -4.37
N ILE A 175 20.85 -16.14 -5.14
CA ILE A 175 20.09 -16.03 -6.39
C ILE A 175 18.61 -16.29 -6.12
N TRP A 176 17.79 -15.40 -6.67
CA TRP A 176 16.33 -15.50 -6.67
C TRP A 176 15.85 -15.94 -8.05
N ILE A 177 15.15 -17.08 -8.11
CA ILE A 177 14.64 -17.64 -9.37
C ILE A 177 13.12 -17.57 -9.37
N GLU A 178 12.54 -17.05 -10.46
CA GLU A 178 11.09 -17.02 -10.65
C GLU A 178 10.53 -18.44 -10.70
N GLN A 179 9.50 -18.71 -9.92
CA GLN A 179 8.70 -19.92 -10.05
C GLN A 179 7.75 -19.82 -11.25
N ALA A 180 7.72 -20.86 -12.06
CA ALA A 180 6.72 -20.99 -13.10
C ALA A 180 5.31 -21.01 -12.48
N ALA A 181 4.39 -20.24 -13.05
CA ALA A 181 2.98 -20.22 -12.64
C ALA A 181 2.40 -21.65 -12.71
N GLY A 182 2.18 -22.28 -11.55
CA GLY A 182 1.71 -23.66 -11.43
C GLY A 182 2.41 -24.53 -10.38
N GLU A 183 3.50 -24.07 -9.78
CA GLU A 183 4.19 -24.79 -8.69
C GLU A 183 3.78 -24.32 -7.28
N GLU A 184 2.50 -23.96 -7.08
CA GLU A 184 1.90 -24.00 -5.74
C GLU A 184 1.63 -25.46 -5.38
N GLY A 185 2.69 -26.19 -5.06
CA GLY A 185 2.63 -27.59 -4.70
C GLY A 185 3.69 -27.92 -3.67
N ILE A 186 3.36 -27.63 -2.40
CA ILE A 186 3.43 -28.49 -1.20
C ILE A 186 3.45 -27.58 0.04
#